data_AF-A0A917JTW1-F1
#
_entry.id   AF-A0A917JTW1-F1
#
_cell.length_a   1.000
_cell.length_b   1.000
_cell.length_c   1.000
_cell.angle_alpha   90.00
_cell.angle_beta   90.00
_cell.angle_gamma   90.00
#
_symmetry.space_group_name_H-M   'P 1'
#
loop_
_entity.id
_entity.type
_entity.pdbx_description
1 polymer ?
#
loop_
_entity_poly.entity_id
_entity_poly.type
_entity_poly.pdbx_seq_one_letter_code
_entity_poly.pdbx_strand_id
1 'polypeptide(L)'
;MFKKFVQITALFNFPIAIGIMIPELLSPQAKSFIITLVLASFLICMGAALLWAVSDLPRRAPIIVWNGLVRLFGFVVVTYAASSGMAPTLFIPIAVMDLITAAIYVLGSAKGTGIPVSSLILGKSNS
;
A
#
# COMPACT_ATOMS: atom_id res chain seq x y z
N MET A 1 9.82 16.23 3.27
CA MET A 1 8.52 16.05 2.58
C MET A 1 8.15 14.57 2.42
N PHE A 2 9.06 13.71 1.93
CA PHE A 2 8.81 12.26 1.78
C PHE A 2 8.25 11.56 3.03
N LYS A 3 8.87 11.75 4.21
CA LYS A 3 8.36 11.16 5.46
C LYS A 3 6.91 11.53 5.77
N LYS A 4 6.56 12.82 5.65
CA LYS A 4 5.18 13.30 5.86
C LYS A 4 4.20 12.68 4.87
N PHE A 5 4.62 12.55 3.60
CA PHE A 5 3.80 11.87 2.59
C PHE A 5 3.50 10.43 2.99
N VAL A 6 4.52 9.64 3.34
CA VAL A 6 4.37 8.25 3.80
C VAL A 6 3.48 8.15 5.03
N GLN A 7 3.61 9.08 5.98
CA GLN A 7 2.75 9.11 7.18
C GLN A 7 1.27 9.32 6.83
N ILE A 8 0.98 10.28 5.96
CA ILE A 8 -0.39 10.59 5.54
C ILE A 8 -1.00 9.39 4.80
N THR A 9 -0.28 8.84 3.83
CA THR A 9 -0.76 7.69 3.05
C THR A 9 -0.87 6.41 3.89
N ALA A 10 -0.04 6.25 4.93
CA ALA A 10 -0.18 5.17 5.91
C ALA A 10 -1.43 5.33 6.77
N LEU A 11 -1.76 6.54 7.20
CA LEU A 11 -2.96 6.82 7.99
C LEU A 11 -4.26 6.52 7.22
N PHE A 12 -4.27 6.67 5.90
CA PHE A 12 -5.44 6.31 5.09
C PHE A 12 -5.73 4.80 5.07
N ASN A 13 -4.77 3.94 5.37
CA ASN A 13 -5.02 2.50 5.41
C ASN A 13 -6.04 2.11 6.50
N PHE A 14 -6.08 2.83 7.62
CA PHE A 14 -7.00 2.54 8.73
C PHE A 14 -8.48 2.77 8.37
N PRO A 15 -8.92 3.97 7.92
CA PRO A 15 -10.31 4.18 7.53
C PRO A 15 -10.72 3.33 6.33
N ILE A 16 -9.82 3.06 5.38
CA ILE A 16 -10.11 2.16 4.25
C ILE A 16 -10.36 0.74 4.75
N ALA A 17 -9.52 0.23 5.65
CA ALA A 17 -9.72 -1.09 6.25
C ALA A 17 -11.06 -1.18 6.98
N ILE A 18 -11.39 -0.15 7.77
CA ILE A 18 -12.68 -0.05 8.47
C ILE A 18 -13.84 -0.06 7.46
N GLY A 19 -13.76 0.72 6.38
CA GLY A 19 -14.77 0.76 5.34
C GLY A 19 -14.99 -0.58 4.63
N ILE A 20 -13.93 -1.39 4.50
CA ILE A 20 -13.99 -2.74 3.92
C ILE A 20 -14.57 -3.76 4.92
N MET A 21 -14.28 -3.63 6.22
CA MET A 21 -14.78 -4.55 7.25
C MET A 21 -16.26 -4.39 7.56
N ILE A 22 -16.74 -3.15 7.67
CA ILE A 22 -18.10 -2.86 8.18
C ILE A 22 -19.20 -3.63 7.42
N PRO A 23 -19.24 -3.65 6.07
CA PRO A 23 -20.31 -4.34 5.35
C PRO A 23 -20.37 -5.84 5.66
N GLU A 24 -19.21 -6.50 5.79
CA GLU A 24 -19.13 -7.93 6.10
C GLU A 24 -19.46 -8.23 7.57
N LEU A 25 -19.18 -7.31 8.50
CA LEU A 25 -19.56 -7.46 9.90
C LEU A 25 -21.07 -7.27 10.11
N LEU A 26 -21.70 -6.37 9.35
CA LEU A 26 -23.13 -6.10 9.43
C LEU A 26 -23.96 -7.14 8.67
N SER A 27 -23.46 -7.65 7.55
CA SER A 27 -24.14 -8.64 6.72
C SER A 27 -23.13 -9.67 6.17
N PRO A 28 -22.77 -10.68 6.99
CA PRO A 28 -21.73 -11.65 6.64
C PRO A 28 -22.09 -12.46 5.39
N GLN A 29 -21.21 -12.46 4.38
CA GLN A 29 -21.36 -13.32 3.22
C GLN A 29 -20.38 -14.50 3.29
N ALA A 30 -20.87 -15.73 3.26
CA ALA A 30 -20.04 -16.94 3.42
C ALA A 30 -18.85 -17.03 2.44
N LYS A 31 -18.98 -16.44 1.24
CA LYS A 31 -17.93 -16.46 0.20
C LYS A 31 -16.83 -15.43 0.41
N SER A 32 -17.10 -14.31 1.08
CA SER A 32 -16.17 -13.17 1.16
C SER A 32 -15.81 -12.78 2.59
N PHE A 33 -16.62 -13.11 3.60
CA PHE A 33 -16.46 -12.68 4.99
C PHE A 33 -15.02 -12.86 5.51
N ILE A 34 -14.50 -14.09 5.46
CA ILE A 34 -13.17 -14.41 5.97
C ILE A 34 -12.10 -13.66 5.16
N ILE A 35 -12.18 -13.69 3.83
CA ILE A 35 -11.18 -13.09 2.93
C ILE A 35 -11.13 -11.57 3.15
N THR A 36 -12.29 -10.92 3.19
CA THR A 36 -12.41 -9.47 3.35
C THR A 36 -11.90 -8.99 4.71
N LEU A 37 -12.23 -9.68 5.81
CA LEU A 37 -11.73 -9.32 7.14
C LEU A 37 -10.22 -9.54 7.27
N VAL A 38 -9.70 -10.63 6.72
CA VAL A 38 -8.25 -10.88 6.69
C VAL A 38 -7.55 -9.78 5.89
N LEU A 39 -8.04 -9.43 4.69
CA LEU A 39 -7.49 -8.35 3.88
C LEU A 39 -7.49 -7.00 4.62
N ALA A 40 -8.57 -6.67 5.31
CA ALA A 40 -8.66 -5.44 6.08
C ALA A 40 -7.67 -5.42 7.26
N SER A 41 -7.49 -6.55 7.96
CA SER A 41 -6.49 -6.66 9.02
C SER A 41 -5.06 -6.45 8.49
N PHE A 42 -4.76 -6.99 7.30
CA PHE A 42 -3.49 -6.74 6.62
C PHE A 42 -3.33 -5.27 6.24
N LEU A 43 -4.40 -4.59 5.82
CA LEU A 43 -4.35 -3.17 5.49
C LEU A 43 -4.04 -2.31 6.74
N ILE A 44 -4.62 -2.63 7.90
CA ILE A 44 -4.27 -2.01 9.19
C ILE A 44 -2.79 -2.26 9.51
N CYS A 45 -2.34 -3.51 9.40
CA CYS A 45 -0.95 -3.89 9.64
C CYS A 45 0.01 -3.12 8.71
N MET A 46 -0.33 -2.95 7.43
CA MET A 46 0.44 -2.15 6.48
C MET A 46 0.49 -0.67 6.88
N GLY A 47 -0.62 -0.09 7.34
CA GLY A 47 -0.64 1.26 7.90
C GLY A 47 0.31 1.42 9.08
N ALA A 48 0.23 0.53 10.06
CA ALA A 48 1.12 0.52 11.22
C ALA A 48 2.59 0.31 10.83
N ALA A 49 2.87 -0.64 9.94
CA ALA A 49 4.21 -0.96 9.45
C ALA A 49 4.85 0.23 8.71
N LEU A 50 4.07 1.01 7.94
CA LEU A 50 4.56 2.22 7.29
C LEU A 50 4.87 3.34 8.29
N LEU A 51 4.01 3.55 9.30
CA LEU A 51 4.26 4.51 10.37
C LEU A 51 5.51 4.13 11.19
N TRP A 52 5.71 2.84 11.41
CA TRP A 52 6.90 2.29 12.05
C TRP A 52 8.16 2.38 11.16
N ALA A 53 8.02 2.18 9.85
CA ALA A 53 9.14 2.25 8.92
C ALA A 53 9.63 3.69 8.73
N VAL A 54 8.70 4.64 8.63
CA VAL A 54 9.05 6.05 8.38
C VAL A 54 9.70 6.73 9.59
N SER A 55 9.47 6.23 10.81
CA SER A 55 10.14 6.73 12.02
C SER A 55 11.65 6.49 11.97
N ASP A 56 12.09 5.40 11.33
CA ASP A 56 13.50 5.01 11.19
C ASP A 56 13.83 4.61 9.75
N LEU A 57 13.75 5.60 8.86
CA LEU A 57 13.91 5.42 7.42
C LEU A 57 15.24 4.73 7.00
N PRO A 58 16.42 5.09 7.55
CA PRO A 58 17.69 4.45 7.15
C PRO A 58 17.70 2.93 7.34
N ARG A 59 17.01 2.44 8.38
CA ARG A 59 16.95 1.02 8.72
C ARG A 59 15.76 0.28 8.14
N ARG A 60 14.68 0.99 7.81
CA ARG A 60 13.37 0.38 7.50
C ARG A 60 12.77 0.76 6.15
N ALA A 61 13.51 1.50 5.32
CA ALA A 61 13.10 1.84 3.95
C ALA A 61 12.64 0.65 3.08
N PRO A 62 13.18 -0.59 3.21
CA PRO A 62 12.66 -1.74 2.47
C PRO A 62 11.15 -1.95 2.59
N ILE A 63 10.57 -1.69 3.77
CA ILE A 63 9.14 -1.87 4.02
C ILE A 63 8.31 -0.88 3.20
N ILE A 64 8.78 0.35 3.07
CA ILE A 64 8.11 1.38 2.28
C ILE A 64 8.21 1.03 0.80
N VAL A 65 9.36 0.53 0.34
CA VAL A 65 9.53 0.04 -1.05
C VAL A 65 8.57 -1.10 -1.35
N TRP A 66 8.50 -2.12 -0.49
CA TRP A 66 7.57 -3.24 -0.67
C TRP A 66 6.11 -2.82 -0.66
N ASN A 67 5.74 -1.86 0.20
CA ASN A 67 4.40 -1.30 0.17
C ASN A 67 4.10 -0.55 -1.14
N GLY A 68 5.10 0.12 -1.72
CA GLY A 68 5.01 0.73 -3.05
C GLY A 68 4.79 -0.32 -4.15
N LEU A 69 5.47 -1.46 -4.08
CA LEU A 69 5.29 -2.56 -5.03
C LEU A 69 3.89 -3.18 -4.94
N VAL A 70 3.32 -3.32 -3.74
CA VAL A 70 1.92 -3.78 -3.57
C VAL A 70 0.94 -2.82 -4.26
N ARG A 71 1.15 -1.50 -4.15
CA ARG A 71 0.34 -0.51 -4.87
C ARG A 71 0.50 -0.59 -6.38
N LEU A 72 1.73 -0.82 -6.86
CA LEU A 72 1.98 -1.04 -8.28
C LEU A 72 1.22 -2.28 -8.80
N PHE A 73 1.18 -3.35 -8.02
CA PHE A 73 0.38 -4.53 -8.34
C PHE A 73 -1.12 -4.20 -8.42
N GLY A 74 -1.64 -3.41 -7.46
CA GLY A 74 -3.01 -2.89 -7.49
C GLY A 74 -3.33 -2.13 -8.79
N PHE A 75 -2.43 -1.24 -9.21
CA PHE A 75 -2.56 -0.53 -10.49
C PHE A 75 -2.66 -1.52 -11.67
N VAL A 76 -1.76 -2.50 -11.77
CA VAL A 76 -1.76 -3.49 -12.86
C VAL A 76 -3.08 -4.27 -12.91
N VAL A 77 -3.59 -4.71 -11.76
CA VAL A 77 -4.86 -5.45 -11.67
C VAL A 77 -6.03 -4.59 -12.12
N VAL A 78 -6.10 -3.33 -11.69
CA VAL A 78 -7.19 -2.43 -12.11
C VAL A 78 -7.08 -2.11 -13.60
N THR A 79 -5.89 -1.88 -14.14
CA THR A 79 -5.69 -1.67 -15.58
C THR A 79 -6.17 -2.87 -16.39
N TYR A 80 -5.84 -4.09 -15.96
CA TYR A 80 -6.33 -5.32 -16.58
C TYR A 80 -7.86 -5.46 -16.50
N ALA A 81 -8.43 -5.18 -15.33
CA ALA A 81 -9.89 -5.22 -15.16
C ALA A 81 -10.59 -4.16 -16.01
N ALA A 82 -9.99 -2.98 -16.17
CA ALA A 82 -10.52 -1.89 -16.99
C ALA A 82 -10.47 -2.23 -18.48
N SER A 83 -9.36 -2.80 -18.97
CA SER A 83 -9.26 -3.25 -20.37
C SER A 83 -10.23 -4.38 -20.70
N SER A 84 -10.66 -5.13 -19.69
CA SER A 84 -11.64 -6.23 -19.82
C SER A 84 -13.08 -5.80 -19.54
N GLY A 85 -13.36 -4.51 -19.29
CA GLY A 85 -14.70 -4.01 -18.97
C GLY A 85 -15.26 -4.44 -17.60
N MET A 86 -14.41 -4.97 -16.71
CA MET A 86 -14.78 -5.47 -15.38
C MET A 86 -14.58 -4.43 -14.27
N ALA A 87 -13.74 -3.41 -14.49
CA ALA A 87 -13.41 -2.44 -13.44
C ALA A 87 -14.56 -1.44 -13.23
N PRO A 88 -15.06 -1.27 -11.99
CA PRO A 88 -15.93 -0.15 -11.68
C PRO A 88 -15.19 1.18 -11.90
N THR A 89 -15.87 2.18 -12.47
CA THR A 89 -15.26 3.46 -12.87
C THR A 89 -14.51 4.16 -11.72
N LEU A 90 -14.96 3.98 -10.48
CA LEU A 90 -14.33 4.54 -9.28
C LEU A 90 -12.90 4.02 -9.04
N PHE A 91 -12.57 2.80 -9.49
CA PHE A 91 -11.25 2.22 -9.28
C PHE A 91 -10.17 2.78 -10.22
N ILE A 92 -10.55 3.35 -11.36
CA ILE A 92 -9.62 3.93 -12.34
C ILE A 92 -8.79 5.08 -11.73
N PRO A 93 -9.40 6.14 -11.14
CA PRO A 93 -8.62 7.20 -10.51
C PRO A 93 -7.82 6.71 -9.29
N ILE A 94 -8.34 5.74 -8.54
CA ILE A 94 -7.63 5.13 -7.39
C ILE A 94 -6.35 4.44 -7.87
N ALA A 95 -6.42 3.68 -8.96
CA ALA A 95 -5.26 3.00 -9.54
C ALA A 95 -4.18 3.98 -9.99
N VAL A 96 -4.56 5.12 -10.60
CA VAL A 96 -3.59 6.16 -10.96
C VAL A 96 -2.91 6.74 -9.71
N MET A 97 -3.66 6.96 -8.63
CA MET A 97 -3.10 7.41 -7.35
C MET A 97 -2.16 6.36 -6.73
N ASP A 98 -2.47 5.08 -6.89
CA ASP A 98 -1.59 3.98 -6.45
C ASP A 98 -0.28 3.93 -7.24
N LEU A 99 -0.32 4.14 -8.56
CA LEU A 99 0.88 4.24 -9.39
C LEU A 99 1.78 5.40 -8.94
N ILE A 100 1.19 6.58 -8.70
CA ILE A 100 1.92 7.76 -8.22
C ILE A 100 2.53 7.49 -6.85
N THR A 101 1.75 6.91 -5.93
CA THR A 101 2.21 6.58 -4.58
C THR A 101 3.33 5.54 -4.61
N ALA A 102 3.22 4.52 -5.46
CA ALA A 102 4.24 3.51 -5.69
C ALA A 102 5.55 4.15 -6.16
N ALA A 103 5.50 5.02 -7.16
CA ALA A 103 6.67 5.73 -7.67
C ALA A 103 7.34 6.57 -6.57
N ILE A 104 6.55 7.32 -5.79
CA ILE A 104 7.06 8.12 -4.67
C ILE A 104 7.69 7.25 -3.60
N TYR A 105 7.08 6.11 -3.24
CA TYR A 105 7.60 5.19 -2.23
C TYR A 105 8.94 4.58 -2.66
N VAL A 106 9.03 4.09 -3.90
CA VAL A 106 10.24 3.43 -4.40
C VAL A 106 11.38 4.44 -4.58
N LEU A 107 11.14 5.50 -5.35
CA LEU A 107 12.18 6.49 -5.65
C LEU A 107 12.53 7.34 -4.43
N GLY A 108 11.53 7.68 -3.61
CA GLY A 108 11.71 8.45 -2.38
C GLY A 108 12.48 7.69 -1.31
N SER A 109 12.29 6.37 -1.20
CA SER A 109 13.06 5.53 -0.28
C SER A 109 14.53 5.42 -0.70
N ALA A 110 14.80 5.19 -1.99
CA ALA A 110 16.17 5.16 -2.51
C ALA A 110 16.88 6.51 -2.33
N LYS A 111 16.22 7.61 -2.71
CA LYS A 111 16.77 8.96 -2.53
C LYS A 111 16.94 9.33 -1.05
N GLY A 112 16.01 8.92 -0.19
CA GLY A 112 16.02 9.24 1.24
C GLY A 112 17.04 8.45 2.06
N THR A 113 17.54 7.32 1.54
CA THR A 113 18.52 6.46 2.23
C THR A 113 19.88 6.41 1.53
N GLY A 114 19.95 6.80 0.26
CA GLY A 114 21.15 6.61 -0.59
C GLY A 114 21.35 5.16 -1.05
N ILE A 115 20.45 4.24 -0.68
CA ILE A 115 20.54 2.82 -1.02
C ILE A 115 19.85 2.59 -2.38
N PRO A 116 20.48 1.83 -3.31
CA PRO A 116 19.84 1.53 -4.59
C PRO A 116 18.56 0.71 -4.41
N VAL A 117 17.56 0.98 -5.25
CA VAL A 117 16.23 0.33 -5.21
C VAL A 117 16.35 -1.20 -5.17
N SER A 118 17.23 -1.80 -5.98
CA SER A 118 17.44 -3.25 -6.01
C SER A 118 17.87 -3.82 -4.65
N SER A 119 18.69 -3.09 -3.90
CA SER A 119 19.10 -3.50 -2.55
C SER A 119 17.98 -3.34 -1.54
N LEU A 120 17.18 -2.27 -1.64
CA LEU A 120 16.01 -2.07 -0.79
C LEU A 120 14.94 -3.15 -1.02
N ILE A 121 14.72 -3.59 -2.26
CA ILE A 121 13.82 -4.70 -2.59
C ILE A 121 14.29 -5.99 -1.90
N LEU A 122 15.60 -6.23 -1.84
CA LEU A 122 16.19 -7.38 -1.14
C LEU A 122 16.20 -7.24 0.39
N GLY A 123 15.58 -6.21 0.97
CA GLY A 123 15.55 -6.01 2.42
C GLY A 123 16.81 -5.41 3.01
N LYS A 124 17.79 -4.99 2.18
CA LYS A 124 19.02 -4.38 2.69
C LYS A 124 18.76 -2.96 3.20
N SER A 125 19.38 -2.61 4.31
CA SER A 125 19.28 -1.29 4.93
C SER A 125 20.64 -0.84 5.46
N ASN A 126 20.76 0.43 5.83
CA ASN A 126 21.93 0.90 6.57
C ASN A 126 21.89 0.25 7.96
N SER A 127 23.04 -0.19 8.46
CA SER A 127 23.22 -0.77 9.80
C SER A 127 23.32 0.34 10.86
#